data_AF-A0A383AR14-F1
#
_entry.id   AF-A0A383AR14-F1
#
_cell.length_a   1.000
_cell.length_b   1.000
_cell.length_c   1.000
_cell.angle_alpha   90.00
_cell.angle_beta   90.00
_cell.angle_gamma   90.00
#
_symmetry.space_group_name_H-M   'P 1'
#
loop_
_entity.id
_entity.type
_entity.pdbx_description
1 polymer ?
#
loop_
_entity_poly.entity_id
_entity_poly.type
_entity_poly.pdbx_seq_one_letter_code
_entity_poly.pdbx_strand_id
1 'polypeptide(L)'
;MTDYERYLILSSYESRLSGGYQGYIAIRDVINVLDSMSQKQSTSYLYNDKFYESPLTIGEINTILECWNDGTYRTGLKKVKLVANQMGVRII
;
A
#
# COMPACT_ATOMS: atom_id res chain seq x y z
N MET A 1 18.73 -2.02 -3.86
CA MET A 1 17.42 -2.35 -4.45
C MET A 1 16.63 -1.07 -4.57
N THR A 2 16.14 -0.80 -5.76
CA THR A 2 15.21 0.29 -6.05
C THR A 2 13.80 -0.09 -5.59
N ASP A 3 12.95 0.89 -5.32
CA ASP A 3 11.56 0.63 -4.91
C ASP A 3 10.76 -0.12 -5.99
N TYR A 4 11.11 0.07 -7.26
CA TYR A 4 10.51 -0.67 -8.37
C TYR A 4 10.91 -2.14 -8.37
N GLU A 5 12.18 -2.48 -8.07
CA GLU A 5 12.61 -3.87 -7.92
C GLU A 5 11.89 -4.58 -6.75
N ARG A 6 11.73 -3.88 -5.62
CA ARG A 6 10.94 -4.40 -4.48
C ARG A 6 9.49 -4.64 -4.90
N TYR A 7 8.90 -3.70 -5.61
CA TYR A 7 7.56 -3.85 -6.14
C TYR A 7 7.42 -5.07 -7.05
N LEU A 8 8.35 -5.27 -7.98
CA LEU A 8 8.33 -6.42 -8.89
C LEU A 8 8.37 -7.74 -8.10
N ILE A 9 9.22 -7.84 -7.08
CA ILE A 9 9.29 -9.00 -6.19
C ILE A 9 7.94 -9.21 -5.48
N LEU A 10 7.39 -8.18 -4.84
CA LEU A 10 6.11 -8.28 -4.13
C LEU A 10 4.94 -8.63 -5.07
N SER A 11 4.94 -8.08 -6.29
CA SER A 11 3.94 -8.37 -7.31
C SER A 11 4.01 -9.80 -7.84
N SER A 12 5.20 -10.42 -7.79
CA SER A 12 5.35 -11.83 -8.17
C SER A 12 4.65 -12.78 -7.19
N TYR A 13 4.50 -12.38 -5.93
CA TYR A 13 3.82 -13.18 -4.89
C TYR A 13 2.31 -12.92 -4.81
N GLU A 14 1.86 -11.71 -5.15
CA GLU A 14 0.44 -11.34 -5.13
C GLU A 14 -0.07 -11.13 -6.55
N SER A 15 -0.80 -12.12 -7.07
CA SER A 15 -1.37 -12.13 -8.43
C SER A 15 -2.30 -10.96 -8.76
N ARG A 16 -2.66 -10.14 -7.77
CA ARG A 16 -3.52 -8.96 -7.90
C ARG A 16 -2.75 -7.66 -8.08
N LEU A 17 -1.43 -7.67 -7.92
CA LEU A 17 -0.58 -6.52 -8.23
C LEU A 17 -0.10 -6.68 -9.67
N SER A 18 -0.48 -5.76 -10.56
CA SER A 18 0.01 -5.84 -11.94
C SER A 18 1.53 -5.61 -11.98
N GLY A 19 2.32 -6.53 -12.53
CA GLY A 19 3.79 -6.41 -12.59
C GLY A 19 4.32 -5.27 -13.50
N GLY A 20 3.45 -4.34 -13.92
CA GLY A 20 3.79 -3.22 -14.79
C GLY A 20 4.01 -1.90 -14.02
N TYR A 21 4.57 -0.92 -14.73
CA TYR A 21 4.85 0.41 -14.17
C TYR A 21 3.60 1.14 -13.66
N GLN A 22 2.45 0.96 -14.31
CA GLN A 22 1.19 1.57 -13.85
C GLN A 22 0.76 1.02 -12.48
N GLY A 23 0.91 -0.28 -12.26
CA GLY A 23 0.68 -0.91 -10.96
C GLY A 23 1.63 -0.39 -9.89
N TYR A 24 2.90 -0.14 -10.26
CA TYR A 24 3.88 0.47 -9.37
C TYR A 24 3.46 1.88 -8.92
N ILE A 25 3.06 2.74 -9.86
CA ILE A 25 2.59 4.10 -9.53
C ILE A 25 1.36 4.04 -8.62
N ALA A 26 0.39 3.21 -8.98
CA ALA A 26 -0.84 2.99 -8.22
C ALA A 26 -0.54 2.57 -6.77
N ILE A 27 0.30 1.55 -6.56
CA ILE A 27 0.61 1.11 -5.20
C ILE A 27 1.47 2.12 -4.45
N ARG A 28 2.38 2.83 -5.12
CA ARG A 28 3.22 3.84 -4.48
C ARG A 28 2.37 4.95 -3.86
N ASP A 29 1.30 5.37 -4.54
CA ASP A 29 0.38 6.36 -3.99
C ASP A 29 -0.35 5.83 -2.74
N VAL A 30 -0.73 4.55 -2.74
CA VAL A 30 -1.31 3.89 -1.55
C VAL A 30 -0.29 3.82 -0.41
N ILE A 31 0.95 3.45 -0.70
CA ILE A 31 2.03 3.40 0.29
C ILE A 31 2.30 4.78 0.90
N ASN A 32 2.29 5.85 0.09
CA ASN A 32 2.47 7.22 0.59
C ASN A 32 1.36 7.64 1.57
N VAL A 33 0.11 7.23 1.30
CA VAL A 33 -1.02 7.45 2.20
C VAL A 33 -0.82 6.67 3.50
N LEU A 34 -0.44 5.40 3.41
CA LEU A 34 -0.16 4.55 4.56
C LEU A 34 1.00 5.07 5.42
N ASP A 35 2.04 5.59 4.79
CA ASP A 35 3.17 6.21 5.49
C ASP A 35 2.72 7.46 6.26
N SER A 36 1.89 8.30 5.63
CA SER A 36 1.29 9.48 6.28
C SER A 36 0.41 9.10 7.48
N MET A 37 -0.35 8.02 7.38
CA MET A 37 -1.15 7.48 8.50
C MET A 37 -0.26 7.00 9.65
N SER A 38 0.79 6.23 9.33
CA SER A 38 1.74 5.70 10.30
C SER A 38 2.46 6.82 11.04
N GLN A 39 2.97 7.83 10.33
CA GLN A 39 3.64 8.98 10.95
C GLN A 39 2.72 9.77 11.89
N LYS A 40 1.44 9.92 11.52
CA LYS A 40 0.44 10.63 12.34
C LYS A 40 -0.18 9.75 13.42
N GLN A 41 0.14 8.45 13.45
CA GLN A 41 -0.51 7.45 14.30
C GLN A 41 -2.04 7.51 14.21
N SER A 42 -2.56 7.78 13.00
CA SER A 42 -3.98 7.94 12.72
C SER A 42 -4.41 7.07 11.55
N THR A 43 -5.57 6.45 11.65
CA THR A 43 -6.18 5.65 10.57
C THR A 43 -6.97 6.51 9.59
N SER A 44 -7.14 7.80 9.88
CA SER A 44 -7.78 8.76 8.99
C SER A 44 -6.79 9.48 8.08
N TYR A 45 -7.23 9.80 6.86
CA TYR A 45 -6.41 10.43 5.84
C TYR A 45 -7.24 11.30 4.90
N LEU A 46 -6.58 12.27 4.28
CA LEU A 46 -7.14 13.12 3.24
C LEU A 46 -6.58 12.65 1.90
N TYR A 47 -7.46 12.36 0.95
CA TYR A 47 -7.09 11.98 -0.41
C TYR A 47 -8.09 12.58 -1.39
N ASN A 48 -7.60 13.27 -2.43
CA ASN A 48 -8.45 13.98 -3.41
C ASN A 48 -9.56 14.83 -2.75
N ASP A 49 -9.18 15.66 -1.78
CA ASP A 49 -10.06 16.55 -1.00
C ASP A 49 -11.20 15.86 -0.23
N LYS A 50 -11.11 14.53 -0.07
CA LYS A 50 -12.07 13.73 0.70
C LYS A 50 -11.39 13.08 1.89
N PHE A 51 -12.05 13.15 3.03
CA PHE A 51 -11.62 12.46 4.23
C PHE A 51 -12.08 11.00 4.18
N TYR A 52 -11.16 10.12 4.50
CA TYR A 52 -11.39 8.68 4.59
C TYR A 52 -10.90 8.18 5.93
N GLU A 53 -11.56 7.14 6.43
CA GLU A 53 -11.11 6.35 7.58
C GLU A 53 -10.77 4.95 7.08
N SER A 54 -9.51 4.56 7.25
CA SER A 54 -9.04 3.23 6.87
C SER A 54 -9.58 2.19 7.85
N PRO A 55 -10.05 1.03 7.37
CA PRO A 55 -10.42 -0.09 8.25
C PRO A 55 -9.21 -0.80 8.86
N LEU A 56 -7.98 -0.40 8.52
CA LEU A 56 -6.75 -0.97 9.03
C LEU A 56 -6.37 -0.35 10.37
N THR A 57 -5.88 -1.18 11.27
CA THR A 57 -5.16 -0.75 12.48
C THR A 57 -3.77 -0.23 12.12
N ILE A 58 -3.20 0.62 12.98
CA ILE A 58 -1.82 1.12 12.82
C ILE A 58 -0.80 -0.04 12.76
N GLY A 59 -1.00 -1.11 13.52
CA GLY A 59 -0.11 -2.29 13.46
C GLY A 59 -0.14 -2.99 12.09
N GLU A 60 -1.31 -3.08 11.47
CA GLU A 60 -1.43 -3.62 10.10
C GLU A 60 -0.80 -2.70 9.06
N ILE A 61 -0.96 -1.38 9.22
CA ILE A 61 -0.34 -0.38 8.36
C ILE A 61 1.19 -0.50 8.43
N ASN A 62 1.76 -0.55 9.64
CA ASN A 62 3.20 -0.72 9.83
C ASN A 62 3.71 -2.03 9.23
N THR A 63 2.96 -3.12 9.38
CA THR A 63 3.31 -4.41 8.75
C THR A 63 3.38 -4.28 7.22
N ILE A 64 2.46 -3.55 6.59
CA ILE A 64 2.48 -3.31 5.13
C ILE A 64 3.70 -2.49 4.73
N LEU A 65 4.00 -1.42 5.48
CA LEU A 65 5.16 -0.55 5.23
C LEU A 65 6.48 -1.31 5.40
N GLU A 66 6.58 -2.19 6.41
CA GLU A 66 7.73 -3.07 6.59
C GLU A 66 7.92 -3.99 5.37
N CYS A 67 6.85 -4.64 4.88
CA CYS A 67 6.91 -5.47 3.66
C CYS A 67 7.39 -4.69 2.44
N TRP A 68 6.98 -3.42 2.33
CA TRP A 68 7.40 -2.55 1.25
C TRP A 68 8.89 -2.20 1.36
N ASN A 69 9.37 -1.88 2.57
CA ASN A 69 10.74 -1.45 2.81
C ASN A 69 11.76 -2.59 2.68
N ASP A 70 11.42 -3.78 3.16
CA ASP A 70 12.29 -4.95 3.12
C ASP A 70 12.11 -5.82 1.85
N GLY A 71 11.06 -5.55 1.06
CA GLY A 71 10.74 -6.32 -0.15
C GLY A 71 10.30 -7.75 0.14
N THR A 72 9.97 -8.08 1.39
CA THR A 72 9.57 -9.41 1.84
C THR A 72 8.06 -9.50 1.92
N TYR A 73 7.48 -10.43 1.16
CA TYR A 73 6.05 -10.68 1.21
C TYR A 73 5.63 -11.24 2.57
N ARG A 74 4.66 -10.59 3.22
CA ARG A 74 3.92 -11.12 4.37
C ARG A 74 2.43 -11.08 4.08
N THR A 75 1.67 -11.92 4.76
CA THR A 75 0.20 -12.01 4.61
C THR A 75 -0.52 -10.68 4.88
N GLY A 76 0.09 -9.78 5.68
CA GLY A 76 -0.40 -8.43 5.92
C GLY A 76 -0.50 -7.56 4.66
N LEU A 77 0.39 -7.77 3.67
CA LEU A 77 0.41 -6.99 2.43
C LEU A 77 -0.91 -7.06 1.66
N LYS A 78 -1.63 -8.19 1.75
CA LYS A 78 -2.96 -8.38 1.13
C LYS A 78 -4.00 -7.36 1.58
N LYS A 79 -3.79 -6.71 2.72
CA LYS A 79 -4.71 -5.71 3.28
C LYS A 79 -4.55 -4.35 2.62
N VAL A 80 -3.46 -4.10 1.87
CA VAL A 80 -3.25 -2.86 1.08
C VAL A 80 -4.41 -2.59 0.12
N LYS A 81 -5.06 -3.66 -0.37
CA LYS A 81 -6.24 -3.58 -1.25
C LYS A 81 -7.40 -2.79 -0.64
N LEU A 82 -7.57 -2.81 0.68
CA LEU A 82 -8.69 -2.16 1.35
C LEU A 82 -8.57 -0.64 1.18
N VAL A 83 -7.37 -0.11 1.40
CA VAL A 83 -7.07 1.32 1.23
C VAL A 83 -7.06 1.68 -0.25
N ALA A 84 -6.46 0.84 -1.11
CA ALA A 84 -6.47 1.08 -2.55
C ALA A 84 -7.88 1.18 -3.14
N ASN A 85 -8.79 0.29 -2.72
CA ASN A 85 -10.19 0.33 -3.13
C ASN A 85 -10.89 1.61 -2.63
N GLN A 86 -10.61 2.08 -1.41
CA GLN A 86 -11.14 3.35 -0.89
C GLN A 86 -10.64 4.55 -1.70
N MET A 87 -9.37 4.53 -2.10
CA MET A 87 -8.76 5.55 -2.95
C MET A 87 -9.25 5.49 -4.41
N GLY A 88 -10.00 4.45 -4.80
CA GLY A 88 -10.42 4.23 -6.19
C GLY A 88 -9.27 3.81 -7.11
N VAL A 89 -8.14 3.37 -6.55
CA VAL A 89 -6.96 2.94 -7.29
C VAL A 89 -7.13 1.47 -7.66
N ARG A 90 -7.27 1.19 -8.96
CA ARG A 90 -7.22 -0.19 -9.46
C ARG A 90 -5.76 -0.63 -9.52
N ILE A 91 -5.37 -1.50 -8.58
CA ILE A 91 -4.07 -2.18 -8.62
C ILE A 91 -4.11 -3.44 -9.50
N ILE A 92 -5.30 -3.74 -10.06
CA ILE A 92 -5.63 -4.87 -10.94
C ILE A 92 -5.28 -4.52 -12.39
#